data_AF-A0A7Y2D6C5-F1
#
_entry.id   AF-A0A7Y2D6C5-F1
#
_cell.length_a   1.000
_cell.length_b   1.000
_cell.length_c   1.000
_cell.angle_alpha   90.00
_cell.angle_beta   90.00
_cell.angle_gamma   90.00
#
_symmetry.space_group_name_H-M   'P 1'
#
loop_
_entity.id
_entity.type
_entity.pdbx_description
1 polymer ?
#
loop_
_entity_poly.entity_id
_entity_poly.type
_entity_poly.pdbx_seq_one_letter_code
_entity_poly.pdbx_strand_id
1 'polypeptide(L)' 'MGKGDKKSRRGKIFAGTFGKSRPKPKKLRKQKAAEKKKK' A
#
# COMPACT_ATOMS: atom_id res chain seq x y z
N MET A 1 -9.70 -12.64 2.16
CA MET A 1 -10.02 -11.19 2.23
C MET A 1 -10.97 -10.84 1.10
N GLY A 2 -12.24 -10.57 1.45
CA GLY A 2 -13.28 -10.21 0.48
C GLY A 2 -13.21 -8.75 0.02
N LYS A 3 -14.05 -8.38 -0.94
CA LYS A 3 -14.18 -6.99 -1.43
C LYS A 3 -14.69 -6.01 -0.36
N GLY A 4 -15.47 -6.50 0.62
CA GLY A 4 -16.01 -5.68 1.71
C GLY A 4 -15.02 -5.38 2.85
N ASP A 5 -13.90 -6.08 2.93
CA ASP A 5 -12.92 -5.87 3.99
C ASP A 5 -12.04 -4.65 3.71
N LYS A 6 -12.41 -3.50 4.29
CA LYS A 6 -11.73 -2.20 4.16
C LYS A 6 -10.29 -2.20 4.69
N LYS A 7 -9.88 -3.16 5.53
CA LYS A 7 -8.51 -3.25 6.06
C LYS A 7 -7.60 -4.02 5.12
N SER A 8 -8.15 -4.93 4.31
CA SER A 8 -7.39 -5.72 3.34
C SER A 8 -6.90 -4.93 2.13
N ARG A 9 -5.88 -5.46 1.44
CA ARG A 9 -5.45 -4.93 0.14
C ARG A 9 -6.58 -5.03 -0.91
N ARG A 10 -7.33 -6.15 -0.94
CA ARG A 10 -8.42 -6.39 -1.90
C ARG A 10 -9.60 -5.44 -1.70
N GLY A 11 -10.05 -5.22 -0.46
CA GLY A 11 -11.13 -4.26 -0.20
C GLY A 11 -10.70 -2.81 -0.43
N LYS A 12 -9.45 -2.45 -0.17
CA LYS A 12 -8.89 -1.14 -0.60
C LYS A 12 -8.76 -1.00 -2.13
N ILE A 13 -8.59 -2.12 -2.85
CA ILE A 13 -8.67 -2.13 -4.31
C ILE A 13 -10.08 -1.80 -4.77
N PHE A 14 -11.06 -2.52 -4.24
CA PHE A 14 -12.47 -2.36 -4.60
C PHE A 14 -13.02 -0.98 -4.22
N ALA A 15 -12.71 -0.49 -3.02
CA ALA A 15 -13.14 0.83 -2.55
C ALA A 15 -12.35 2.00 -3.15
N GLY A 16 -11.31 1.76 -3.96
CA GLY A 16 -10.49 2.84 -4.56
C GLY A 16 -9.63 3.63 -3.58
N THR A 17 -9.48 3.18 -2.33
CA THR A 17 -8.75 3.91 -1.27
C THR A 17 -7.33 3.37 -1.05
N PHE A 18 -6.50 4.17 -0.37
CA PHE A 18 -5.13 3.81 -0.01
C PHE A 18 -4.98 3.61 1.51
N GLY A 19 -3.87 3.04 1.94
CA GLY A 19 -3.44 3.05 3.35
C GLY A 19 -2.37 2.01 3.62
N LYS A 20 -2.22 1.56 4.88
CA LYS A 20 -1.14 0.63 5.26
C LYS A 20 -1.04 -0.59 4.34
N SER A 21 -2.15 -1.26 4.08
CA SER A 21 -2.24 -2.48 3.27
C SER A 21 -2.23 -2.25 1.74
N ARG A 22 -2.51 -1.02 1.29
CA ARG A 22 -2.43 -0.59 -0.13
C ARG A 22 -1.76 0.79 -0.19
N PRO A 23 -0.43 0.87 0.01
CA PRO A 23 0.28 2.14 0.06
C PRO A 23 0.35 2.79 -1.33
N LYS A 24 0.41 4.14 -1.36
CA LYS A 24 0.58 4.87 -2.61
C LYS A 24 1.93 4.52 -3.27
N PRO A 25 2.01 4.43 -4.61
CA PRO A 25 3.26 4.15 -5.31
C PRO A 25 4.41 5.10 -4.95
N LYS A 26 4.11 6.39 -4.73
CA LYS A 26 5.10 7.38 -4.26
C LYS A 26 5.73 6.99 -2.92
N LYS A 27 4.94 6.47 -1.98
CA LYS A 27 5.42 6.02 -0.66
C LYS A 27 6.31 4.78 -0.78
N LEU A 28 5.93 3.83 -1.64
CA LEU A 28 6.73 2.65 -1.94
C LEU A 28 8.08 3.01 -2.56
N ARG A 29 8.12 3.96 -3.51
CA ARG A 29 9.36 4.44 -4.12
C ARG A 29 10.28 5.09 -3.08
N LYS A 30 9.75 5.93 -2.20
CA LYS A 30 10.53 6.57 -1.12
C LYS A 30 11.12 5.53 -0.14
N GLN A 31 10.34 4.51 0.22
CA GLN A 31 10.81 3.42 1.08
C GLN A 31 11.95 2.63 0.43
N LYS A 32 11.79 2.25 -0.85
CA LYS A 32 12.85 1.55 -1.60
C LYS A 32 14.13 2.38 -1.74
N ALA A 33 14.01 3.69 -1.96
CA ALA A 33 15.15 4.58 -2.05
C ALA A 33 15.88 4.72 -0.69
N ALA A 34 15.14 4.83 0.41
CA ALA A 34 15.70 4.87 1.76
C ALA A 34 16.40 3.55 2.14
N GLU A 35 15.82 2.42 1.76
CA GLU A 35 16.39 1.09 1.98
C GLU A 35 17.69 0.90 1.19
N LYS A 36 17.73 1.34 -0.07
CA LYS A 36 18.96 1.32 -0.89
C LYS A 36 20.09 2.21 -0.35
N LYS A 37 19.77 3.32 0.33
CA LYS A 37 20.79 4.21 0.91
C LYS A 37 21.42 3.65 2.20
N LYS A 38 20.76 2.66 2.82
CA LYS A 38 21.19 2.05 4.08
C LYS A 38 22.02 0.77 3.86
N LYS A 39 21.98 0.20 2.66
CA LYS A 39 22.75 -0.98 2.25
C LYS A 39 24.02 -0.53 1.57
#